data_AF-A0A173RW18-F1
#
_entry.id   AF-A0A173RW18-F1
#
_cell.length_a   1.000
_cell.length_b   1.000
_cell.length_c   1.000
_cell.angle_alpha   90.00
_cell.angle_beta   90.00
_cell.angle_gamma   90.00
#
_symmetry.space_group_name_H-M   'P 1'
#
loop_
_entity.id
_entity.type
_entity.pdbx_description
1 polymer ?
#
loop_
_entity_poly.entity_id
_entity_poly.type
_entity_poly.pdbx_seq_one_letter_code
_entity_poly.pdbx_strand_id
1 'polypeptide(L)' 'MWFMIRKLQKTDINRVADIWLDTNLKAHDFISAKYWKNNFQLVKEYVMIWSQK' A
#
# COMPACT_ATOMS: atom_id res chain seq x y z
N MET A 1 1.82 -8.15 23.77
CA MET A 1 1.63 -8.51 22.35
C MET A 1 2.79 -7.91 21.58
N TRP A 2 3.67 -8.73 21.01
CA TRP A 2 4.88 -8.26 20.34
C TRP A 2 4.60 -8.09 18.85
N PHE A 3 4.91 -6.92 18.31
CA PHE A 3 4.88 -6.69 16.86
C PHE A 3 6.27 -6.96 16.30
N MET A 4 6.35 -7.83 15.30
CA MET A 4 7.58 -8.11 14.58
C MET A 4 7.66 -7.21 13.35
N ILE A 5 8.64 -6.32 13.33
CA ILE A 5 9.00 -5.54 12.15
C ILE A 5 10.07 -6.31 11.38
N ARG A 6 9.85 -6.54 10.08
CA ARG A 6 10.76 -7.27 9.21
C ARG A 6 10.81 -6.66 7.81
N LYS A 7 11.81 -7.05 7.02
CA LYS A 7 11.89 -6.66 5.60
C LYS A 7 10.65 -7.14 4.83
N LEU A 8 10.20 -6.31 3.91
CA LEU A 8 9.09 -6.60 2.99
C LEU A 8 9.42 -7.84 2.14
N GLN A 9 8.46 -8.75 2.01
CA GLN A 9 8.53 -9.93 1.15
C GLN A 9 7.52 -9.83 0.01
N LYS A 10 7.73 -10.58 -1.07
CA LYS A 10 6.80 -10.59 -2.22
C LYS A 10 5.36 -10.95 -1.81
N THR A 11 5.22 -11.85 -0.84
CA THR A 11 3.91 -12.27 -0.30
C THR A 11 3.18 -11.16 0.46
N ASP A 12 3.87 -10.10 0.88
CA ASP A 12 3.26 -8.99 1.62
C ASP A 12 2.69 -7.90 0.70
N ILE A 13 3.10 -7.87 -0.56
CA ILE A 13 2.84 -6.74 -1.49
C ILE A 13 1.34 -6.42 -1.57
N ASN A 14 0.50 -7.45 -1.74
CA ASN A 14 -0.94 -7.27 -1.83
C ASN A 14 -1.48 -6.64 -0.54
N ARG A 15 -1.08 -7.18 0.62
CA ARG A 15 -1.55 -6.70 1.91
C ARG A 15 -1.12 -5.26 2.18
N VAL A 16 0.13 -4.91 1.85
CA VAL A 16 0.66 -3.56 2.03
C VAL A 16 -0.01 -2.56 1.08
N ALA A 17 -0.25 -2.94 -0.17
CA ALA A 17 -1.00 -2.11 -1.12
C ALA A 17 -2.43 -1.86 -0.63
N ASP A 18 -3.12 -2.89 -0.12
CA ASP A 18 -4.47 -2.76 0.42
C ASP A 18 -4.50 -1.84 1.65
N ILE A 19 -3.51 -1.95 2.55
CA ILE A 19 -3.36 -1.03 3.69
C ILE A 19 -3.16 0.39 3.21
N TRP A 20 -2.31 0.60 2.19
CA TRP A 20 -2.10 1.92 1.60
C TRP A 20 -3.41 2.49 1.06
N LEU A 21 -4.21 1.72 0.31
CA LEU A 21 -5.47 2.21 -0.24
C LEU A 21 -6.49 2.53 0.85
N ASP A 22 -6.73 1.57 1.75
CA ASP A 22 -7.72 1.72 2.82
C ASP A 22 -7.37 2.90 3.75
N THR A 23 -6.11 3.01 4.14
CA THR A 23 -5.66 4.08 5.05
C THR A 23 -5.73 5.44 4.36
N ASN A 24 -5.35 5.55 3.09
CA ASN A 24 -5.43 6.82 2.38
C ASN A 24 -6.89 7.25 2.12
N LEU A 25 -7.79 6.32 1.83
CA LEU A 25 -9.22 6.62 1.71
C LEU A 25 -9.82 7.17 3.03
N LYS A 26 -9.34 6.68 4.18
CA LYS A 26 -9.83 7.11 5.51
C LYS A 26 -9.16 8.39 6.02
N ALA A 27 -7.84 8.50 5.90
CA ALA A 27 -7.07 9.59 6.46
C ALA A 27 -7.11 10.86 5.58
N HIS A 28 -7.36 10.69 4.29
CA HIS A 28 -7.38 11.77 3.31
C HIS A 28 -8.71 11.82 2.56
N ASP A 29 -9.82 11.75 3.29
CA ASP A 29 -11.19 11.85 2.76
C ASP A 29 -11.49 13.19 2.08
N PHE A 30 -10.70 14.22 2.38
CA PHE A 30 -10.68 15.50 1.68
C PHE A 30 -10.14 15.43 0.24
N ILE A 31 -9.49 14.32 -0.15
CA ILE A 31 -9.09 14.01 -1.54
C ILE A 31 -10.06 12.97 -2.11
N SER A 32 -10.50 13.18 -3.35
CA SER A 32 -11.43 12.25 -4.02
C SER A 32 -10.95 10.81 -3.97
N ALA A 33 -11.82 9.88 -3.55
CA ALA A 33 -11.57 8.44 -3.60
C ALA A 33 -11.13 7.94 -4.99
N LYS A 34 -11.53 8.63 -6.08
CA LYS A 34 -11.12 8.31 -7.44
C LYS A 34 -9.60 8.48 -7.63
N TYR A 35 -8.99 9.49 -7.02
CA TYR A 35 -7.54 9.70 -7.09
C TYR A 35 -6.79 8.48 -6.53
N TRP A 36 -7.14 8.04 -5.32
CA TRP A 36 -6.51 6.90 -4.67
C TRP A 36 -6.68 5.60 -5.47
N LYS A 37 -7.90 5.32 -5.93
CA LYS A 37 -8.21 4.13 -6.76
C LYS A 37 -7.46 4.14 -8.09
N ASN A 38 -7.38 5.28 -8.76
CA ASN A 38 -6.67 5.40 -10.03
C ASN A 38 -5.15 5.18 -9.89
N ASN A 39 -4.57 5.52 -8.74
CA ASN A 39 -3.14 5.36 -8.47
C ASN A 39 -2.79 4.02 -7.81
N PHE A 40 -3.78 3.20 -7.43
CA PHE A 40 -3.57 1.96 -6.68
C PHE A 40 -2.64 0.98 -7.40
N GLN A 41 -2.89 0.73 -8.69
CA GLN A 41 -2.09 -0.20 -9.49
C GLN A 41 -0.63 0.27 -9.60
N LEU A 42 -0.43 1.56 -9.85
CA LEU A 42 0.90 2.18 -9.94
C LEU A 42 1.68 2.04 -8.63
N VAL A 43 1.05 2.33 -7.49
CA VAL A 43 1.69 2.20 -6.18
C VAL A 43 2.02 0.75 -5.86
N LYS A 44 1.13 -0.18 -6.18
CA LYS A 44 1.38 -1.62 -6.02
C LYS A 44 2.59 -2.09 -6.83
N GLU A 45 2.73 -1.62 -8.07
CA GLU A 45 3.89 -1.90 -8.92
C GLU A 45 5.17 -1.32 -8.33
N TYR A 46 5.15 -0.08 -7.83
CA TYR A 46 6.30 0.47 -7.12
C TYR A 46 6.69 -0.39 -5.93
N VAL A 47 5.74 -0.74 -5.05
CA VAL A 47 6.02 -1.60 -3.88
C VAL A 47 6.64 -2.94 -4.32
N MET A 48 6.18 -3.52 -5.43
CA MET A 48 6.79 -4.72 -6.00
C MET A 48 8.23 -4.50 -6.44
N ILE A 49 8.53 -3.40 -7.16
CA ILE A 49 9.89 -3.07 -7.61
C ILE A 49 10.83 -2.85 -6.42
N TRP A 50 10.39 -2.09 -5.42
CA TRP A 50 11.19 -1.79 -4.23
C TRP A 50 11.40 -3.02 -3.34
N SER A 51 10.49 -4.00 -3.37
CA SER A 51 10.66 -5.25 -2.61
C SER A 51 11.82 -6.14 -3.11
N GLN A 52 12.36 -5.85 -4.30
CA GLN A 52 13.43 -6.62 -4.93
C GLN A 52 14.82 -5.97 -4.79
N LYS A 53 14.89 -4.81 -4.13
CA LYS A 53 16.15 -4.14 -3.76
C LYS A 53 16.50 -4.43 -2.31
#